data_AF-A0A3L9DKW5-F1
#
_entry.id   AF-A0A3L9DKW5-F1
#
_cell.length_a   1.000
_cell.length_b   1.000
_cell.length_c   1.000
_cell.angle_alpha   90.00
_cell.angle_beta   90.00
_cell.angle_gamma   90.00
#
_symmetry.space_group_name_H-M   'P 1'
#
loop_
_entity.id
_entity.type
_entity.pdbx_description
1 polymer ?
#
loop_
_entity_poly.entity_id
_entity_poly.type
_entity_poly.pdbx_seq_one_letter_code
_entity_poly.pdbx_strand_id
1 'polypeptide(L)'
;YIRAEMIEVLSSDYILLARAKGNSTMRVLFGHALRNALIPIITIIVPMLASILTGTLTIENIFGVPGLGDQFVRSITTNDFSVIMAITLLFSTLFIVSIFIVDILYGVIDPRIRVQGGKK
;
A
#
# COMPACT_ATOMS: atom_id res chain seq x y z
N TYR A 1 10.01 -9.62 0.52
CA TYR A 1 10.22 -8.17 0.33
C TYR A 1 10.60 -7.47 1.63
N ILE A 2 9.69 -7.34 2.62
CA ILE A 2 9.91 -6.61 3.89
C ILE A 2 11.24 -6.97 4.59
N ARG A 3 11.58 -8.26 4.69
CA ARG A 3 12.84 -8.70 5.30
C ARG A 3 14.07 -8.20 4.52
N ALA A 4 14.01 -8.18 3.19
CA ALA A 4 15.13 -7.75 2.35
C ALA A 4 15.37 -6.25 2.48
N GLU A 5 14.31 -5.44 2.40
CA GLU A 5 14.36 -3.98 2.62
C GLU A 5 14.93 -3.64 4.01
N MET A 6 14.51 -4.37 5.05
CA MET A 6 15.06 -4.20 6.40
C MET A 6 16.56 -4.51 6.46
N ILE A 7 17.04 -5.55 5.77
CA ILE A 7 18.46 -5.90 5.73
C ILE A 7 19.26 -4.82 4.99
N GLU A 8 18.75 -4.33 3.86
CA GLU A 8 19.37 -3.27 3.06
C GLU A 8 19.49 -1.96 3.85
N VAL A 9 18.39 -1.55 4.49
CA VAL A 9 18.38 -0.38 5.37
C VAL A 9 19.35 -0.54 6.53
N LEU A 10 19.39 -1.70 7.20
CA LEU A 10 20.33 -1.93 8.30
C LEU A 10 21.80 -1.95 7.88
N SER A 11 22.08 -2.22 6.61
CA SER A 11 23.43 -2.28 6.03
C SER A 11 23.92 -0.93 5.49
N SER A 12 23.09 0.11 5.59
CA SER A 12 23.41 1.45 5.08
C SER A 12 24.39 2.23 5.96
N ASP A 13 25.15 3.14 5.34
CA ASP A 13 26.18 3.96 6.01
C ASP A 13 25.61 4.87 7.11
N TYR A 14 24.36 5.34 6.96
CA TYR A 14 23.74 6.18 7.99
C TYR A 14 23.39 5.39 9.25
N ILE A 15 23.09 4.09 9.13
CA ILE A 15 22.91 3.19 10.29
C ILE A 15 24.25 2.91 10.95
N LEU A 16 25.32 2.72 10.17
CA LEU A 16 26.68 2.58 10.70
C LEU A 16 27.08 3.82 11.51
N LEU A 17 26.86 5.02 10.97
CA LEU A 17 27.11 6.28 11.67
C LEU A 17 26.25 6.42 12.94
N ALA A 18 24.99 6.00 12.90
CA ALA A 18 24.11 6.03 14.07
C ALA A 18 24.60 5.10 15.20
N ARG A 19 25.16 3.93 14.85
CA ARG A 19 25.81 3.01 15.80
C ARG A 19 27.13 3.57 16.34
N ALA A 20 27.96 4.15 15.47
CA ALA A 20 29.24 4.77 15.86
C ALA A 20 29.05 5.94 16.84
N LYS A 21 27.92 6.65 16.76
CA LYS A 21 27.52 7.69 17.73
C LYS A 21 27.09 7.13 19.10
N GLY A 22 27.11 5.82 19.31
CA GLY A 22 26.74 5.19 20.58
C GLY A 22 25.24 5.01 20.82
N ASN A 23 24.39 5.10 19.79
CA ASN A 23 22.98 4.81 19.95
C ASN A 23 22.75 3.32 20.23
N SER A 24 21.85 3.02 21.18
CA SER A 24 21.45 1.65 21.46
C SER A 24 20.79 1.01 20.24
N THR A 25 20.96 -0.31 20.10
CA THR A 25 20.40 -1.09 18.98
C THR A 25 18.90 -0.86 18.80
N MET A 26 18.15 -0.74 19.92
CA MET A 26 16.71 -0.47 19.88
C MET A 26 16.38 0.92 19.35
N ARG A 27 17.17 1.95 19.71
CA ARG A 27 16.98 3.31 19.20
C ARG A 27 17.26 3.39 17.70
N VAL A 28 18.29 2.69 17.23
CA VAL A 28 18.62 2.60 15.80
C VAL A 28 17.53 1.85 15.02
N LEU A 29 17.02 0.75 15.57
CA LEU A 29 15.98 -0.07 14.93
C LEU A 29 14.68 0.71 14.76
N PHE A 30 14.08 1.19 15.84
CA PHE A 30 12.77 1.86 15.79
C PHE A 30 12.86 3.31 15.29
N GLY A 31 13.96 4.01 15.60
CA GLY A 31 14.11 5.42 15.27
C GLY A 31 14.59 5.69 13.85
N HIS A 32 15.34 4.78 13.24
CA HIS A 32 15.98 5.03 11.93
C HIS A 32 15.65 3.93 10.92
N ALA A 33 15.93 2.66 11.27
CA ALA A 33 15.81 1.57 10.31
C ALA A 33 14.35 1.28 9.92
N LEU A 34 13.48 1.07 10.91
CA LEU A 34 12.08 0.71 10.66
C LEU A 34 11.35 1.80 9.87
N ARG A 35 11.55 3.07 10.27
CA ARG A 35 10.93 4.22 9.63
C ARG A 35 11.30 4.34 8.15
N ASN A 36 12.57 4.13 7.81
CA ASN A 36 13.04 4.24 6.43
C ASN A 36 12.68 2.99 5.61
N ALA A 37 12.66 1.80 6.22
CA ALA A 37 12.26 0.57 5.54
C ALA A 37 10.75 0.51 5.22
N LEU A 38 9.91 1.25 5.96
CA LEU A 38 8.48 1.33 5.69
C LEU A 38 8.13 2.10 4.41
N ILE A 39 8.99 3.03 3.97
CA ILE A 39 8.73 3.86 2.78
C ILE A 39 8.51 2.99 1.52
N PRO A 40 9.44 2.09 1.14
CA PRO A 40 9.22 1.18 0.00
C PRO A 40 8.01 0.25 0.19
N ILE A 41 7.76 -0.20 1.42
CA ILE A 41 6.69 -1.15 1.74
C ILE A 41 5.33 -0.53 1.43
N ILE A 42 5.10 0.71 1.85
CA ILE A 42 3.85 1.44 1.61
C ILE A 42 3.62 1.63 0.10
N THR A 43 4.69 1.84 -0.67
CA THR A 43 4.60 2.03 -2.13
C THR A 43 4.03 0.83 -2.86
N ILE A 44 4.35 -0.38 -2.39
CA ILE A 44 3.90 -1.61 -3.03
C ILE A 44 2.46 -1.98 -2.64
N ILE A 45 1.91 -1.38 -1.57
CA ILE A 45 0.51 -1.63 -1.18
C ILE A 45 -0.45 -1.23 -2.31
N VAL A 46 -0.21 -0.13 -3.01
CA VAL A 46 -1.10 0.35 -4.10
C VAL A 46 -1.22 -0.68 -5.25
N PRO A 47 -0.13 -1.13 -5.90
CA PRO A 47 -0.22 -2.14 -6.93
C PRO A 47 -0.75 -3.49 -6.41
N MET A 48 -0.50 -3.84 -5.15
CA MET A 48 -1.11 -5.03 -4.53
C MET A 48 -2.63 -4.91 -4.38
N LEU A 49 -3.15 -3.74 -4.01
CA LEU A 49 -4.60 -3.51 -3.94
C LEU A 49 -5.24 -3.62 -5.33
N ALA A 50 -4.59 -3.05 -6.35
CA ALA A 50 -5.05 -3.17 -7.73
C ALA A 50 -5.07 -4.63 -8.22
N SER A 51 -4.05 -5.42 -7.85
CA SER A 51 -3.99 -6.84 -8.21
C SER A 51 -5.06 -7.66 -7.51
N ILE A 52 -5.41 -7.34 -6.25
CA ILE A 52 -6.53 -7.98 -5.54
C ILE A 52 -7.86 -7.65 -6.21
N LEU A 53 -8.12 -6.38 -6.52
CA LEU A 53 -9.36 -5.96 -7.19
C LEU A 53 -9.54 -6.64 -8.55
N THR A 54 -8.45 -6.81 -9.31
CA THR A 54 -8.51 -7.50 -10.61
C THR A 54 -8.56 -9.02 -10.44
N GLY A 55 -7.86 -9.55 -9.44
CA GLY A 55 -7.75 -10.98 -9.17
C GLY A 55 -8.99 -11.61 -8.50
N THR A 56 -9.89 -10.80 -7.94
CA THR A 56 -11.15 -11.28 -7.31
C THR A 56 -11.98 -12.12 -8.28
N LEU A 57 -12.01 -11.76 -9.57
CA LEU A 57 -12.68 -12.52 -10.62
C LEU A 57 -12.15 -13.95 -10.71
N THR A 58 -10.82 -14.11 -10.73
CA THR A 58 -10.18 -15.42 -10.81
C THR A 58 -10.47 -16.25 -9.57
N ILE A 59 -10.46 -15.63 -8.39
CA ILE A 59 -10.74 -16.31 -7.12
C ILE A 59 -12.21 -16.78 -7.09
N GLU A 60 -13.15 -15.91 -7.44
CA GLU A 60 -14.59 -16.23 -7.50
C GLU A 60 -14.87 -17.40 -8.45
N ASN A 61 -14.22 -17.43 -9.62
CA ASN A 61 -14.35 -18.52 -10.58
C ASN A 61 -13.78 -19.86 -10.07
N ILE A 62 -12.60 -19.85 -9.43
CA ILE A 62 -11.97 -21.09 -8.93
C ILE A 62 -12.77 -21.69 -7.78
N PHE A 63 -13.26 -20.86 -6.86
CA PHE A 63 -13.97 -21.32 -5.67
C PHE A 63 -15.48 -21.45 -5.86
N GLY A 64 -16.03 -21.01 -7.00
CA GLY A 64 -17.47 -21.07 -7.28
C GLY A 64 -18.32 -20.22 -6.33
N VAL A 65 -17.72 -19.18 -5.74
CA VAL A 65 -18.39 -18.29 -4.79
C VAL A 65 -18.95 -17.09 -5.55
N PRO A 66 -20.25 -16.78 -5.44
CA PRO A 66 -20.83 -15.62 -6.10
C PRO A 66 -20.25 -14.33 -5.51
N GLY A 67 -19.69 -13.47 -6.35
CA GLY A 67 -19.09 -12.21 -5.95
C GLY A 67 -19.38 -11.08 -6.93
N LEU A 68 -18.83 -9.90 -6.62
CA LEU A 68 -19.03 -8.69 -7.43
C LEU A 68 -18.33 -8.79 -8.78
N GLY A 69 -17.27 -9.58 -8.88
CA GLY A 69 -16.59 -9.84 -10.15
C GLY A 69 -17.48 -10.64 -11.10
N ASP A 70 -17.99 -11.80 -10.67
CA ASP A 70 -18.92 -12.61 -11.47
C ASP A 70 -20.15 -11.79 -11.90
N GLN A 71 -20.69 -11.00 -10.97
CA GLN A 71 -21.82 -10.11 -11.26
C GLN A 71 -21.48 -9.05 -12.33
N PHE A 72 -20.27 -8.49 -12.30
CA PHE A 72 -19.80 -7.54 -13.30
C PHE A 72 -19.74 -8.17 -14.70
N VAL A 73 -19.18 -9.38 -14.83
CA VAL A 73 -19.09 -10.10 -16.11
C VAL A 73 -20.47 -10.50 -16.65
N ARG A 74 -21.35 -10.99 -15.77
CA ARG A 74 -22.75 -11.30 -16.14
C ARG A 74 -23.47 -10.08 -16.68
N SER A 75 -23.30 -8.92 -16.04
CA SER A 75 -23.95 -7.66 -16.43
C SER A 75 -23.51 -7.19 -17.81
N ILE A 76 -22.25 -7.45 -18.20
CA ILE A 76 -21.76 -7.18 -19.57
C ILE A 76 -22.49 -8.07 -20.58
N THR A 77 -22.70 -9.34 -20.26
CA THR A 77 -23.38 -10.29 -21.16
C THR A 77 -24.86 -9.97 -21.30
N THR A 78 -25.51 -9.50 -20.23
CA THR A 78 -26.93 -9.10 -20.24
C THR A 78 -27.15 -7.63 -20.67
N ASN A 79 -26.09 -6.90 -21.01
CA ASN A 79 -26.12 -5.46 -21.34
C ASN A 79 -26.81 -4.60 -20.26
N ASP A 80 -26.65 -4.97 -18.99
CA ASP A 80 -27.15 -4.19 -17.86
C ASP A 80 -26.16 -3.07 -17.51
N PHE A 81 -26.26 -1.95 -18.23
CA PHE A 81 -25.38 -0.79 -18.02
C PHE A 81 -25.53 -0.17 -16.63
N SER A 82 -26.70 -0.28 -15.99
CA SER A 82 -26.93 0.26 -14.66
C SER A 82 -26.10 -0.48 -13.62
N VAL A 83 -26.07 -1.81 -13.67
CA VAL A 83 -25.26 -2.63 -12.76
C VAL A 83 -23.76 -2.46 -13.03
N ILE A 84 -23.34 -2.41 -14.31
CA ILE A 84 -21.94 -2.16 -14.68
C ILE A 84 -21.46 -0.84 -14.07
N MET A 85 -22.24 0.24 -14.23
CA MET A 85 -21.88 1.55 -13.71
C MET A 85 -21.84 1.57 -12.18
N ALA A 86 -22.81 0.93 -11.51
CA ALA A 86 -22.85 0.86 -10.05
C ALA A 86 -21.63 0.12 -9.47
N ILE A 87 -21.27 -1.04 -10.03
CA ILE A 87 -20.10 -1.82 -9.58
C ILE A 87 -18.80 -1.07 -9.88
N THR A 88 -18.69 -0.43 -11.04
CA THR A 88 -17.52 0.37 -11.42
C THR A 88 -17.31 1.54 -10.45
N LEU A 89 -18.38 2.27 -10.10
CA LEU A 89 -18.31 3.35 -9.11
C LEU A 89 -17.92 2.85 -7.73
N LEU A 90 -18.46 1.70 -7.31
CA LEU A 90 -18.12 1.08 -6.03
C LEU A 90 -16.62 0.72 -5.97
N PHE A 91 -16.09 0.00 -6.97
CA PHE A 91 -14.68 -0.36 -7.02
C PHE A 91 -13.76 0.87 -7.12
N SER A 92 -14.13 1.86 -7.93
CA SER A 92 -13.37 3.11 -8.05
C SER A 92 -13.31 3.84 -6.70
N THR A 93 -14.43 3.92 -5.99
CA THR A 93 -14.50 4.57 -4.67
C THR A 93 -13.63 3.84 -3.66
N LEU A 94 -13.73 2.50 -3.58
CA LEU A 94 -12.89 1.69 -2.68
C LEU A 94 -11.41 1.83 -3.01
N PHE A 95 -11.05 1.88 -4.30
CA PHE A 95 -9.68 2.05 -4.74
C PHE A 95 -9.12 3.42 -4.35
N ILE A 96 -9.88 4.50 -4.59
CA ILE A 96 -9.51 5.87 -4.21
C ILE A 96 -9.37 5.99 -2.69
N VAL A 97 -10.31 5.43 -1.91
CA VAL A 97 -10.22 5.41 -0.43
C VAL A 97 -8.96 4.68 0.03
N SER A 98 -8.61 3.58 -0.63
CA SER A 98 -7.41 2.81 -0.27
C SER A 98 -6.13 3.59 -0.59
N ILE A 99 -6.05 4.28 -1.73
CA ILE A 99 -4.94 5.18 -2.05
C ILE A 99 -4.85 6.31 -1.03
N PHE A 100 -5.99 6.91 -0.66
CA PHE A 100 -6.02 7.98 0.32
C PHE A 100 -5.50 7.53 1.70
N ILE A 101 -5.81 6.30 2.12
CA ILE A 101 -5.24 5.71 3.34
C ILE A 101 -3.72 5.54 3.23
N VAL A 102 -3.23 5.09 2.07
CA VAL A 102 -1.80 4.95 1.79
C VAL A 102 -1.09 6.32 1.86
N ASP A 103 -1.68 7.36 1.28
CA ASP A 103 -1.14 8.73 1.33
C ASP A 103 -1.06 9.28 2.77
N ILE A 104 -2.08 9.01 3.59
CA ILE A 104 -2.06 9.36 5.02
C ILE A 104 -0.93 8.61 5.74
N LEU A 105 -0.76 7.30 5.47
CA LEU A 105 0.30 6.49 6.06
C LEU A 105 1.69 7.04 5.71
N TYR A 106 1.90 7.49 4.48
CA TYR A 106 3.13 8.19 4.11
C TYR A 106 3.36 9.45 4.94
N GLY A 107 2.34 10.29 5.11
CA GLY A 107 2.44 11.51 5.91
C GLY A 107 2.75 11.26 7.39
N VAL A 108 2.28 10.14 7.95
CA VAL A 108 2.57 9.74 9.34
C VAL A 108 3.98 9.18 9.47
N ILE A 109 4.39 8.34 8.51
CA ILE A 109 5.65 7.59 8.57
C ILE A 109 6.83 8.46 8.15
N ASP A 110 6.71 9.33 7.15
CA ASP A 110 7.78 10.22 6.74
C ASP A 110 7.55 11.67 7.27
N PRO A 111 8.35 12.14 8.26
CA PRO A 111 8.21 13.48 8.81
C PRO A 111 8.80 14.52 7.86
N ARG A 112 9.62 14.14 6.86
CA ARG A 112 10.26 15.05 5.89
C ARG A 112 9.22 15.74 5.03
N ILE A 113 8.14 15.03 4.69
CA ILE A 113 6.96 15.57 4.00
C ILE A 113 6.35 16.74 4.81
N ARG A 114 6.38 16.64 6.14
CA ARG A 114 5.85 17.67 7.04
C ARG A 114 6.76 18.90 7.20
N VAL A 115 8.08 18.76 7.01
CA VAL A 115 9.03 19.88 7.15
C VAL A 115 8.99 20.82 5.94
N GLN A 116 8.47 20.38 4.80
CA GLN A 116 8.35 21.22 3.59
C GLN A 116 7.09 22.10 3.60
N GLY A 117 6.07 21.74 4.39
CA GLY A 117 4.78 22.47 4.48
C GLY A 117 4.72 23.61 5.50
N GLY A 118 5.87 24.08 6.01
CA GLY A 118 5.89 24.99 7.17
C GLY A 118 7.04 25.98 7.21
N LYS A 119 7.39 26.61 6.08
CA LYS A 119 8.07 27.91 6.02
C LYS A 119 7.70 28.66 4.75
N LYS A 120 6.54 29.33 4.78
CA LYS A 120 6.34 30.63 4.13
C LYS A 120 5.47 31.46 5.07
#